data_AF-A0A5Q4EB97-F1
#
_entry.id   AF-A0A5Q4EB97-F1
#
_cell.length_a   1.000
_cell.length_b   1.000
_cell.length_c   1.000
_cell.angle_alpha   90.00
_cell.angle_beta   90.00
_cell.angle_gamma   90.00
#
_symmetry.space_group_name_H-M   'P 1'
#
loop_
_entity.id
_entity.type
_entity.pdbx_description
1 polymer ?
#
loop_
_entity_poly.entity_id
_entity_poly.type
_entity_poly.pdbx_seq_one_letter_code
_entity_poly.pdbx_strand_id
1 'polypeptide(L)'
;MEIDLLILTVYFICMGYVVYQMALSIEEELEDQVVLVPDSETLESSVRSQLKRQGFAETIAQAAQVDSGPLSKAIALQLTPPEPRSLAPAPERENEADKGLIMLQVLPQGPQPLQPVMGLTVQVVNQSRALQVTIDWDRSSITRMTSEIRRVIRHTPGMHLDLTLPQVNSVINPNQLLRTVVTSEDCFGRNTETQVLQMAAPVVDVPKMAGLKDSLRHYSLDLVVQLMPFGGRGGRPITLLMPFRFTVEPLPAKAAIPMVNWILKR
;
A
#
# COMPACT_ATOMS: atom_id res chain seq x y z
N MET A 1 -44.74 41.71 18.31
CA MET A 1 -43.46 41.99 19.01
C MET A 1 -42.95 40.78 19.78
N GLU A 2 -43.72 40.17 20.71
CA GLU A 2 -43.27 38.93 21.41
C GLU A 2 -43.15 37.71 20.49
N ILE A 3 -44.10 37.54 19.56
CA ILE A 3 -44.08 36.43 18.60
C ILE A 3 -42.90 36.55 17.62
N ASP A 4 -42.56 37.78 17.21
CA ASP A 4 -41.45 38.05 16.30
C ASP A 4 -40.09 37.74 16.95
N LEU A 5 -39.95 38.05 18.25
CA LEU A 5 -38.75 37.73 19.04
C LEU A 5 -38.57 36.21 19.20
N LEU A 6 -39.67 35.47 19.38
CA LEU A 6 -39.67 34.01 19.51
C LEU A 6 -39.31 33.33 18.19
N ILE A 7 -39.85 33.80 17.07
CA ILE A 7 -39.49 33.29 15.74
C ILE A 7 -38.02 33.57 15.43
N LEU A 8 -37.52 34.76 15.77
CA LEU A 8 -36.11 35.12 15.56
C LEU A 8 -35.16 34.25 16.39
N THR A 9 -35.49 33.98 17.65
CA THR A 9 -34.66 33.13 18.52
C THR A 9 -34.63 31.68 18.06
N VAL A 10 -35.78 31.11 17.68
CA VAL A 10 -35.83 29.76 17.08
C VAL A 10 -35.01 29.69 15.80
N TYR A 11 -35.09 30.73 14.95
CA TYR A 11 -34.30 30.80 13.72
C TYR A 11 -32.79 30.79 14.01
N PHE A 12 -32.32 31.58 14.99
CA PHE A 12 -30.90 31.57 15.39
C PHE A 12 -30.45 30.23 15.98
N ILE A 13 -31.29 29.56 16.76
CA ILE A 13 -30.99 28.22 17.30
C ILE A 13 -30.89 27.20 16.17
N CYS A 14 -31.85 27.18 15.24
CA CYS A 14 -31.82 26.29 14.08
C CYS A 14 -30.62 26.56 13.17
N MET A 15 -30.33 27.83 12.88
CA MET A 15 -29.18 28.21 12.06
C MET A 15 -27.86 27.85 12.74
N GLY A 16 -27.74 28.10 14.05
CA GLY A 16 -26.58 27.71 14.85
C GLY A 16 -26.39 26.19 14.89
N TYR A 17 -27.48 25.42 15.04
CA TYR A 17 -27.45 23.97 15.00
C TYR A 17 -27.01 23.43 13.63
N VAL A 18 -27.53 23.98 12.53
CA VAL A 18 -27.13 23.56 11.17
C VAL A 18 -25.66 23.89 10.90
N VAL A 19 -25.18 25.07 11.31
CA VAL A 19 -23.76 25.43 11.19
C VAL A 19 -22.88 24.53 12.06
N TYR A 20 -23.33 24.18 13.27
CA TYR A 20 -22.63 23.25 14.15
C TYR A 20 -22.55 21.84 13.55
N GLN A 21 -23.65 21.32 13.00
CA GLN A 21 -23.68 20.03 12.30
C GLN A 21 -22.81 20.04 11.05
N MET A 22 -22.80 21.14 10.30
CA MET A 22 -21.92 21.31 9.15
C MET A 22 -20.44 21.36 9.56
N ALA A 23 -20.11 22.00 10.67
CA ALA A 23 -18.75 22.02 11.21
C ALA A 23 -18.27 20.63 11.66
N LEU A 24 -19.12 19.88 12.39
CA LEU A 24 -18.84 18.49 12.80
C LEU A 24 -18.62 17.56 11.60
N SER A 25 -19.47 17.66 10.57
CA SER A 25 -19.34 16.85 9.35
C SER A 25 -18.05 17.14 8.59
N ILE A 26 -17.57 18.40 8.61
CA ILE A 26 -16.32 18.81 7.97
C ILE A 26 -15.12 18.33 8.81
N GLU A 27 -15.22 18.35 10.13
CA GLU A 27 -14.17 17.88 11.05
C GLU A 27 -13.95 16.36 10.93
N GLU A 28 -15.02 15.56 10.80
CA GLU A 28 -14.93 14.11 10.56
C GLU A 28 -14.35 13.75 9.17
N GLU A 29 -14.50 14.63 8.17
CA GLU A 29 -14.09 14.37 6.78
C GLU A 29 -12.64 14.80 6.46
N LEU A 30 -12.05 15.71 7.25
CA LEU A 30 -10.79 16.40 6.89
C LEU A 30 -9.56 16.08 7.74
N GLU A 31 -9.66 15.28 8.80
CA GLU A 31 -8.48 15.01 9.62
C GLU A 31 -7.70 13.80 9.11
N ASP A 32 -6.56 14.07 8.47
CA ASP A 32 -5.44 13.13 8.42
C ASP A 32 -4.97 12.87 9.86
N GLN A 33 -5.57 11.88 10.51
CA GLN A 33 -5.30 11.56 11.92
C GLN A 33 -4.17 10.55 12.07
N VAL A 34 -3.74 9.89 11.00
CA VAL A 34 -2.80 8.78 11.09
C VAL A 34 -1.83 8.79 9.91
N VAL A 35 -0.57 8.44 10.16
CA VAL A 35 0.42 8.18 9.12
C VAL A 35 0.75 6.71 9.07
N LEU A 36 0.74 6.15 7.87
CA LEU A 36 1.23 4.81 7.57
C LEU A 36 2.69 4.92 7.15
N VAL A 37 3.60 4.60 8.07
CA VAL A 37 5.04 4.65 7.87
C VAL A 37 5.54 3.26 7.44
N PRO A 38 6.02 3.08 6.21
CA PRO A 38 6.65 1.83 5.81
C PRO A 38 8.07 1.74 6.40
N ASP A 39 8.46 0.56 6.84
CA ASP A 39 9.81 0.27 7.32
C ASP A 39 10.73 -0.08 6.13
N SER A 40 11.33 0.95 5.54
CA SER A 40 12.23 0.82 4.40
C SER A 40 13.53 0.09 4.74
N GLU A 41 14.03 0.26 5.96
CA GLU A 41 15.32 -0.29 6.39
C GLU A 41 15.26 -1.82 6.51
N THR A 42 14.19 -2.36 7.12
CA THR A 42 14.04 -3.82 7.21
C THR A 42 13.73 -4.46 5.86
N LEU A 43 12.96 -3.78 5.01
CA LEU A 43 12.71 -4.23 3.64
C LEU A 43 14.01 -4.34 2.84
N GLU A 44 14.81 -3.26 2.82
CA GLU A 44 16.08 -3.19 2.09
C GLU A 44 17.08 -4.22 2.61
N SER A 45 17.29 -4.28 3.92
CA SER A 45 18.23 -5.22 4.54
C SER A 45 17.83 -6.68 4.32
N SER A 46 16.53 -7.00 4.40
CA SER A 46 16.02 -8.35 4.11
C SER A 46 16.30 -8.76 2.67
N VAL A 47 15.96 -7.90 1.70
CA VAL A 47 16.18 -8.19 0.27
C VAL A 47 17.67 -8.30 -0.06
N ARG A 48 18.50 -7.40 0.46
CA ARG A 48 19.97 -7.47 0.29
C ARG A 48 20.54 -8.76 0.85
N SER A 49 20.10 -9.17 2.04
CA SER A 49 20.57 -10.42 2.66
C SER A 49 20.21 -11.65 1.82
N GLN A 50 19.03 -11.65 1.20
CA GLN A 50 18.58 -12.74 0.32
C GLN A 50 19.38 -12.77 -0.99
N LEU A 51 19.62 -11.61 -1.60
CA LEU A 51 20.46 -11.49 -2.80
C LEU A 51 21.89 -11.98 -2.54
N LYS A 52 22.49 -11.57 -1.42
CA LYS A 52 23.83 -12.02 -1.01
C LYS A 52 23.90 -13.54 -0.84
N ARG A 53 22.91 -14.15 -0.17
CA ARG A 53 22.82 -15.62 -0.01
C ARG A 53 22.68 -16.36 -1.34
N GLN A 54 22.10 -15.70 -2.35
CA GLN A 54 21.96 -16.24 -3.70
C GLN A 54 23.17 -15.93 -4.61
N GLY A 55 24.20 -15.25 -4.09
CA GLY A 55 25.45 -14.96 -4.80
C GLY A 55 25.42 -13.67 -5.64
N PHE A 56 24.43 -12.79 -5.43
CA PHE A 56 24.30 -11.50 -6.11
C PHE A 56 24.92 -10.36 -5.29
N ALA A 57 25.30 -9.27 -5.97
CA ALA A 57 25.86 -8.08 -5.33
C ALA A 57 24.82 -7.33 -4.46
N GLU A 58 25.25 -6.77 -3.34
CA GLU A 58 24.36 -6.05 -2.40
C GLU A 58 23.78 -4.75 -2.99
N THR A 59 24.48 -4.16 -3.97
CA THR A 59 24.13 -2.89 -4.64
C THR A 59 22.88 -2.98 -5.54
N ILE A 60 22.29 -4.17 -5.67
CA ILE A 60 21.14 -4.42 -6.56
C ILE A 60 19.83 -3.92 -5.94
N ALA A 61 19.73 -3.75 -4.62
CA ALA A 61 18.50 -3.35 -3.96
C ALA A 61 18.67 -2.05 -3.16
N GLN A 62 17.73 -1.11 -3.36
CA GLN A 62 17.64 0.15 -2.63
C GLN A 62 16.17 0.49 -2.39
N ALA A 63 15.81 0.79 -1.14
CA ALA A 63 14.52 1.40 -0.84
C ALA A 63 14.67 2.92 -1.00
N ALA A 64 13.86 3.53 -1.86
CA ALA A 64 13.89 4.96 -2.10
C ALA A 64 12.48 5.53 -2.21
N GLN A 65 12.32 6.79 -1.81
CA GLN A 65 11.11 7.53 -2.15
C GLN A 65 11.10 7.79 -3.66
N VAL A 66 10.00 7.43 -4.32
CA VAL A 66 9.83 7.68 -5.75
C VAL A 66 9.21 9.06 -5.91
N ASP A 67 10.06 10.07 -6.09
CA ASP A 67 9.61 11.47 -6.24
C ASP A 67 9.11 11.79 -7.65
N SER A 68 9.53 11.02 -8.65
CA SER A 68 9.10 11.15 -10.04
C SER A 68 9.13 9.80 -10.77
N GLY A 69 8.02 9.43 -11.40
CA GLY A 69 7.86 8.15 -12.10
C GLY A 69 6.40 7.75 -12.29
N PRO A 70 6.12 6.56 -12.86
CA PRO A 70 4.77 6.02 -13.02
C PRO A 70 4.11 5.55 -11.70
N LEU A 71 4.87 5.54 -10.59
CA LEU A 71 4.39 5.17 -9.26
C LEU A 71 3.99 6.40 -8.44
N SER A 72 3.16 6.19 -7.43
CA SER A 72 2.77 7.24 -6.50
C SER A 72 3.95 7.70 -5.65
N LYS A 73 3.93 8.96 -5.19
CA LYS A 73 4.91 9.53 -4.25
C LYS A 73 4.89 8.78 -2.92
N ALA A 74 5.68 7.73 -2.82
CA ALA A 74 5.79 6.88 -1.64
C ALA A 74 7.07 6.05 -1.73
N ILE A 75 7.39 5.34 -0.66
CA ILE A 75 8.55 4.46 -0.58
C ILE A 75 8.29 3.25 -1.49
N ALA A 76 9.23 3.00 -2.40
CA ALA A 76 9.26 1.83 -3.25
C ALA A 76 10.62 1.13 -3.12
N LEU A 77 10.61 -0.18 -3.29
CA LEU A 77 11.82 -0.97 -3.46
C LEU A 77 12.24 -0.87 -4.93
N GLN A 78 13.43 -0.35 -5.16
CA GLN A 78 14.09 -0.33 -6.46
C GLN A 78 15.09 -1.48 -6.53
N LEU A 79 14.96 -2.29 -7.57
CA LEU A 79 15.90 -3.35 -7.91
C LEU A 79 16.57 -3.00 -9.23
N THR A 80 17.90 -3.01 -9.22
CA THR A 80 18.76 -2.83 -10.40
C THR A 80 19.41 -4.17 -10.72
N PRO A 81 18.69 -5.11 -11.35
CA PRO A 81 19.21 -6.41 -11.69
C PRO A 81 20.44 -6.31 -12.59
N PRO A 82 21.44 -7.21 -12.44
CA PRO A 82 22.58 -7.26 -13.35
C PRO A 82 22.09 -7.71 -14.72
N GLU A 83 22.26 -6.85 -15.73
CA GLU A 83 21.90 -7.22 -17.10
C GLU A 83 22.79 -8.38 -17.58
N PRO A 84 22.23 -9.36 -18.31
CA PRO A 84 23.05 -10.40 -18.92
C PRO A 84 24.03 -9.74 -19.90
N ARG A 85 25.31 -10.14 -19.85
CA ARG A 85 26.40 -9.59 -20.70
C ARG A 85 26.08 -9.57 -22.21
N SER A 86 25.16 -10.42 -22.67
CA SER A 86 24.72 -10.47 -24.07
C SER A 86 23.80 -9.31 -24.50
N LEU A 87 23.27 -8.53 -23.54
CA LEU A 87 22.38 -7.39 -23.77
C LEU A 87 22.98 -6.07 -23.27
N ALA A 88 24.20 -6.10 -22.71
CA ALA A 88 24.91 -4.90 -22.30
C ALA A 88 25.13 -3.99 -23.53
N PRO A 89 24.72 -2.72 -23.48
CA PRO A 89 24.99 -1.78 -24.57
C PRO A 89 26.50 -1.61 -24.77
N ALA A 90 26.90 -1.26 -26.00
CA ALA A 90 28.28 -0.85 -26.27
C ALA A 90 28.68 0.30 -25.32
N PRO A 91 29.94 0.37 -24.86
CA PRO A 91 30.37 1.26 -23.76
C PRO A 91 30.20 2.77 -24.02
N GLU A 92 29.73 3.18 -25.20
CA GLU A 92 29.59 4.58 -25.59
C GLU A 92 28.17 5.17 -25.35
N ARG A 93 27.21 4.41 -24.79
CA ARG A 93 25.84 4.89 -24.50
C ARG A 93 25.36 4.56 -23.08
N GLU A 94 26.20 4.76 -22.07
CA GLU A 94 25.75 4.71 -20.67
C GLU A 94 25.04 6.02 -20.30
N ASN A 95 23.75 6.15 -20.66
CA ASN A 95 22.88 7.03 -19.88
C ASN A 95 22.51 6.27 -18.61
N GLU A 96 22.83 6.81 -17.43
CA GLU A 96 22.48 6.20 -16.13
C GLU A 96 20.97 5.87 -15.99
N ALA A 97 20.13 6.55 -16.76
CA ALA A 97 18.68 6.36 -16.82
C ALA A 97 18.22 5.05 -17.51
N ASP A 98 19.13 4.30 -18.13
CA ASP A 98 18.81 3.11 -18.94
C ASP A 98 19.19 1.78 -18.25
N LYS A 99 19.65 1.83 -17.00
CA LYS A 99 19.80 0.64 -16.15
C LYS A 99 18.40 0.08 -15.90
N GLY A 100 18.08 -1.10 -16.42
CA GLY A 100 16.74 -1.68 -16.29
C GLY A 100 16.26 -1.80 -14.85
N LEU A 101 15.38 -0.88 -14.42
CA LEU A 101 14.88 -0.79 -13.04
C LEU A 101 13.61 -1.62 -12.86
N ILE A 102 13.50 -2.32 -11.73
CA ILE A 102 12.25 -2.93 -11.29
C ILE A 102 11.84 -2.22 -10.00
N MET A 103 10.67 -1.60 -10.01
CA MET A 103 10.14 -0.86 -8.87
C MET A 103 8.92 -1.58 -8.30
N LEU A 104 8.92 -1.81 -6.99
CA LEU A 104 7.80 -2.42 -6.27
C LEU A 104 7.33 -1.52 -5.13
N GLN A 105 6.03 -1.30 -5.06
CA GLN A 105 5.39 -0.43 -4.08
C GLN A 105 4.10 -1.06 -3.55
N VAL A 106 3.81 -0.81 -2.27
CA VAL A 106 2.58 -1.23 -1.61
C VAL A 106 1.92 -0.01 -0.98
N LEU A 107 0.64 0.21 -1.28
CA LEU A 107 -0.16 1.35 -0.80
C LEU A 107 -1.32 0.85 0.08
N PRO A 108 -1.91 1.68 0.96
CA PRO A 108 -1.62 3.10 1.19
C PRO A 108 -0.35 3.38 2.02
N GLN A 109 0.21 4.58 1.85
CA GLN A 109 1.38 5.09 2.58
C GLN A 109 1.18 6.59 2.88
N GLY A 110 1.82 7.08 3.95
CA GLY A 110 1.75 8.51 4.33
C GLY A 110 0.52 8.86 5.16
N PRO A 111 0.16 10.16 5.23
CA PRO A 111 -1.03 10.63 5.93
C PRO A 111 -2.29 10.01 5.33
N GLN A 112 -3.18 9.54 6.20
CA GLN A 112 -4.46 8.94 5.84
C GLN A 112 -5.54 9.41 6.81
N PRO A 113 -6.79 9.52 6.34
CA PRO A 113 -7.94 9.70 7.22
C PRO A 113 -8.10 8.48 8.13
N LEU A 114 -8.83 8.64 9.24
CA LEU A 114 -9.15 7.55 10.16
C LEU A 114 -10.25 6.63 9.58
N GLN A 115 -10.00 6.05 8.39
CA GLN A 115 -10.91 5.15 7.70
C GLN A 115 -10.32 3.74 7.59
N PRO A 116 -11.14 2.68 7.67
CA PRO A 116 -10.67 1.32 7.44
C PRO A 116 -10.15 1.13 6.01
N VAL A 117 -8.98 0.50 5.89
CA VAL A 117 -8.39 0.19 4.59
C VAL A 117 -8.91 -1.15 4.13
N MET A 118 -9.74 -1.13 3.08
CA MET A 118 -10.37 -2.33 2.55
C MET A 118 -9.40 -3.27 1.82
N GLY A 119 -8.34 -2.74 1.20
CA GLY A 119 -7.36 -3.53 0.47
C GLY A 119 -6.03 -2.78 0.31
N LEU A 120 -4.95 -3.53 0.16
CA LEU A 120 -3.63 -2.99 -0.13
C LEU A 120 -3.41 -2.98 -1.64
N THR A 121 -2.92 -1.89 -2.21
CA THR A 121 -2.59 -1.85 -3.64
C THR A 121 -1.13 -2.20 -3.84
N VAL A 122 -0.85 -3.30 -4.52
CA VAL A 122 0.49 -3.69 -4.96
C VAL A 122 0.71 -3.14 -6.36
N GLN A 123 1.78 -2.37 -6.52
CA GLN A 123 2.22 -1.79 -7.78
C GLN A 123 3.62 -2.31 -8.13
N VAL A 124 3.78 -2.82 -9.34
CA VAL A 124 5.07 -3.30 -9.85
C VAL A 124 5.30 -2.75 -11.24
N VAL A 125 6.37 -2.00 -11.41
CA VAL A 125 6.83 -1.50 -12.72
C VAL A 125 8.10 -2.24 -13.06
N ASN A 126 8.07 -2.94 -14.19
CA ASN A 126 9.25 -3.60 -14.73
C ASN A 126 9.78 -2.77 -15.91
N GLN A 127 10.80 -1.94 -15.69
CA GLN A 127 11.53 -1.21 -16.73
C GLN A 127 12.77 -1.98 -17.21
N SER A 128 12.97 -3.21 -16.73
CA SER A 128 14.06 -4.05 -17.22
C SER A 128 13.79 -4.51 -18.65
N ARG A 129 14.86 -4.75 -19.41
CA ARG A 129 14.78 -5.25 -20.80
C ARG A 129 14.82 -6.78 -20.88
N ALA A 130 15.39 -7.41 -19.86
CA ALA A 130 15.82 -8.81 -19.92
C ALA A 130 15.19 -9.69 -18.83
N LEU A 131 14.39 -9.14 -17.92
CA LEU A 131 13.77 -9.90 -16.84
C LEU A 131 12.26 -9.79 -16.88
N GLN A 132 11.62 -10.89 -16.55
CA GLN A 132 10.22 -11.02 -16.24
C GLN A 132 10.07 -11.12 -14.73
N VAL A 133 9.13 -10.36 -14.17
CA VAL A 133 8.80 -10.40 -12.75
C VAL A 133 7.55 -11.25 -12.59
N THR A 134 7.58 -12.22 -11.69
CA THR A 134 6.42 -13.04 -11.35
C THR A 134 6.11 -12.86 -9.87
N ILE A 135 4.85 -12.61 -9.53
CA ILE A 135 4.37 -12.52 -8.15
C ILE A 135 3.55 -13.77 -7.85
N ASP A 136 3.94 -14.50 -6.81
CA ASP A 136 3.25 -15.68 -6.31
C ASP A 136 2.34 -15.28 -5.15
N TRP A 137 1.04 -15.14 -5.45
CA TRP A 137 0.04 -14.68 -4.48
C TRP A 137 -0.26 -15.73 -3.41
N ASP A 138 -0.19 -17.01 -3.74
CA ASP A 138 -0.49 -18.10 -2.82
C ASP A 138 0.60 -18.31 -1.77
N ARG A 139 1.85 -18.02 -2.13
CA ARG A 139 2.97 -18.02 -1.19
C ARG A 139 3.18 -16.69 -0.48
N SER A 140 2.39 -15.67 -0.83
CA SER A 140 2.40 -14.37 -0.16
C SER A 140 1.44 -14.37 1.04
N SER A 141 1.77 -13.58 2.06
CA SER A 141 1.00 -13.54 3.30
C SER A 141 0.82 -12.13 3.86
N ILE A 142 -0.30 -11.90 4.52
CA ILE A 142 -0.56 -10.69 5.31
C ILE A 142 -0.56 -11.06 6.78
N THR A 143 0.14 -10.27 7.59
CA THR A 143 0.13 -10.37 9.05
C THR A 143 -0.47 -9.10 9.63
N ARG A 144 -1.39 -9.26 10.58
CA ARG A 144 -2.07 -8.15 11.27
C ARG A 144 -1.68 -8.08 12.75
N MET A 145 -2.29 -7.15 13.47
CA MET A 145 -2.19 -6.92 14.91
C MET A 145 -2.06 -8.17 15.80
N THR A 146 -2.77 -9.25 15.48
CA THR A 146 -2.80 -10.49 16.28
C THR A 146 -1.62 -11.42 15.99
N SER A 147 -0.68 -11.02 15.12
CA SER A 147 0.39 -11.88 14.60
C SER A 147 -0.12 -13.13 13.87
N GLU A 148 -1.41 -13.14 13.53
CA GLU A 148 -1.99 -14.18 12.68
C GLU A 148 -1.60 -13.93 11.23
N ILE A 149 -1.04 -14.97 10.62
CA ILE A 149 -0.64 -14.98 9.23
C ILE A 149 -1.83 -15.45 8.40
N ARG A 150 -2.20 -14.67 7.38
CA ARG A 150 -3.31 -14.96 6.47
C ARG A 150 -2.83 -15.00 5.03
N ARG A 151 -3.46 -15.85 4.22
CA ARG A 151 -3.19 -15.94 2.78
C ARG A 151 -3.58 -14.64 2.10
N VAL A 152 -2.73 -14.17 1.19
CA VAL A 152 -3.02 -13.03 0.31
C VAL A 152 -3.95 -13.49 -0.81
N ILE A 153 -5.02 -12.74 -1.04
CA ILE A 153 -5.97 -12.94 -2.14
C ILE A 153 -5.97 -11.72 -3.04
N ARG A 154 -5.79 -11.95 -4.34
CA ARG A 154 -5.86 -10.91 -5.38
C ARG A 154 -7.32 -10.60 -5.71
N HIS A 155 -7.75 -9.37 -5.45
CA HIS A 155 -9.09 -8.93 -5.81
C HIS A 155 -9.14 -8.55 -7.29
N THR A 156 -9.90 -9.31 -8.08
CA THR A 156 -10.17 -9.00 -9.49
C THR A 156 -11.65 -8.63 -9.64
N PRO A 157 -11.98 -7.39 -10.03
CA PRO A 157 -13.38 -6.96 -10.16
C PRO A 157 -14.17 -7.89 -11.08
N GLY A 158 -15.39 -8.28 -10.65
CA GLY A 158 -16.27 -9.14 -11.44
C GLY A 158 -15.90 -10.63 -11.47
N MET A 159 -14.84 -11.04 -10.75
CA MET A 159 -14.48 -12.45 -10.64
C MET A 159 -15.30 -13.13 -9.54
N HIS A 160 -15.91 -14.28 -9.87
CA HIS A 160 -16.42 -15.19 -8.85
C HIS A 160 -15.22 -15.80 -8.11
N LEU A 161 -14.97 -15.31 -6.90
CA LEU A 161 -13.86 -15.77 -6.07
C LEU A 161 -14.20 -17.13 -5.47
N ASP A 162 -13.43 -18.15 -5.82
CA ASP A 162 -13.36 -19.41 -5.10
C ASP A 162 -12.04 -19.44 -4.31
N LEU A 163 -12.15 -19.37 -2.98
CA LEU A 163 -11.00 -19.32 -2.08
C LEU A 163 -10.29 -20.68 -1.97
N THR A 164 -10.95 -21.78 -2.37
CA THR A 164 -10.37 -23.14 -2.28
C THR A 164 -9.36 -23.42 -3.38
N LEU A 165 -9.43 -22.68 -4.49
CA LEU A 165 -8.55 -22.86 -5.64
C LEU A 165 -7.23 -22.11 -5.46
N PRO A 166 -6.13 -22.64 -6.02
CA PRO A 166 -4.87 -21.91 -6.09
C PRO A 166 -5.01 -20.70 -7.02
N GLN A 167 -4.36 -19.60 -6.67
CA GLN A 167 -4.34 -18.39 -7.46
C GLN A 167 -3.30 -18.46 -8.56
N VAL A 168 -3.63 -17.86 -9.69
CA VAL A 168 -2.69 -17.72 -10.80
C VAL A 168 -1.69 -16.61 -10.50
N ASN A 169 -0.40 -16.93 -10.61
CA ASN A 169 0.68 -15.97 -10.49
C ASN A 169 0.52 -14.79 -11.46
N SER A 170 0.83 -13.58 -11.00
CA SER A 170 0.88 -12.43 -11.89
C SER A 170 2.25 -12.32 -12.54
N VAL A 171 2.29 -12.20 -13.86
CA VAL A 171 3.53 -12.09 -14.64
C VAL A 171 3.61 -10.71 -15.27
N ILE A 172 4.72 -10.01 -15.04
CA ILE A 172 5.00 -8.65 -15.51
C ILE A 172 6.23 -8.69 -16.43
N ASN A 173 6.00 -8.54 -17.73
CA ASN A 173 7.07 -8.54 -18.73
C ASN A 173 7.86 -7.21 -18.71
N PRO A 174 9.02 -7.17 -19.39
CA PRO A 174 9.71 -5.92 -19.70
C PRO A 174 8.78 -4.80 -20.16
N ASN A 175 8.98 -3.61 -19.60
CA ASN A 175 8.24 -2.37 -19.85
C ASN A 175 6.74 -2.45 -19.52
N GLN A 176 6.33 -3.32 -18.61
CA GLN A 176 4.94 -3.44 -18.15
C GLN A 176 4.76 -2.97 -16.70
N LEU A 177 3.53 -2.57 -16.39
CA LEU A 177 3.06 -2.19 -15.06
C LEU A 177 1.97 -3.17 -14.62
N LEU A 178 2.05 -3.62 -13.38
CA LEU A 178 0.95 -4.26 -12.67
C LEU A 178 0.46 -3.32 -11.57
N ARG A 179 -0.85 -3.13 -11.50
CA ARG A 179 -1.55 -2.50 -10.37
C ARG A 179 -2.69 -3.41 -9.96
N THR A 180 -2.62 -3.96 -8.76
CA THR A 180 -3.67 -4.85 -8.26
C THR A 180 -3.96 -4.58 -6.81
N VAL A 181 -5.23 -4.72 -6.43
CA VAL A 181 -5.65 -4.69 -5.03
C VAL A 181 -5.54 -6.11 -4.49
N VAL A 182 -4.92 -6.23 -3.32
CA VAL A 182 -4.82 -7.48 -2.57
C VAL A 182 -5.47 -7.30 -1.22
N THR A 183 -6.05 -8.39 -0.74
CA THR A 183 -6.70 -8.48 0.56
C THR A 183 -6.34 -9.81 1.20
N SER A 184 -6.81 -10.08 2.40
CA SER A 184 -6.64 -11.38 3.03
C SER A 184 -7.89 -12.22 2.91
N GLU A 185 -7.74 -13.54 3.01
CA GLU A 185 -8.83 -14.50 2.84
C GLU A 185 -10.02 -14.25 3.79
N ASP A 186 -9.74 -13.86 5.04
CA ASP A 186 -10.72 -13.57 6.07
C ASP A 186 -11.50 -12.26 5.86
N CYS A 187 -11.07 -11.42 4.89
CA CYS A 187 -11.83 -10.23 4.50
C CYS A 187 -13.08 -10.54 3.69
N PHE A 188 -13.20 -11.74 3.14
CA PHE A 188 -14.33 -12.10 2.30
C PHE A 188 -15.48 -12.64 3.13
N GLY A 189 -16.67 -12.12 2.85
CA GLY A 189 -17.95 -12.61 3.37
C GLY A 189 -18.88 -12.94 2.23
N ARG A 190 -19.83 -13.85 2.47
CA ARG A 190 -20.92 -14.09 1.51
C ARG A 190 -21.95 -12.99 1.65
N ASN A 191 -22.32 -12.38 0.53
CA ASN A 191 -23.46 -11.48 0.49
C ASN A 191 -24.74 -12.30 0.76
N THR A 192 -25.58 -11.84 1.69
CA THR A 192 -26.81 -12.54 2.10
C THR A 192 -27.83 -12.66 0.98
N GLU A 193 -27.88 -11.70 0.07
CA GLU A 193 -28.86 -11.63 -1.03
C GLU A 193 -28.38 -12.38 -2.28
N THR A 194 -27.13 -12.16 -2.69
CA THR A 194 -26.59 -12.71 -3.94
C THR A 194 -25.84 -14.03 -3.76
N GLN A 195 -25.52 -14.40 -2.51
CA GLN A 195 -24.65 -15.55 -2.16
C GLN A 195 -23.26 -15.50 -2.81
N VAL A 196 -22.86 -14.36 -3.39
CA VAL A 196 -21.54 -14.14 -3.97
C VAL A 196 -20.57 -13.72 -2.87
N LEU A 197 -19.34 -14.23 -2.94
CA LEU A 197 -18.25 -13.79 -2.08
C LEU A 197 -17.84 -12.37 -2.45
N GLN A 198 -17.88 -11.47 -1.46
CA GLN A 198 -17.49 -10.07 -1.60
C GLN A 198 -16.61 -9.66 -0.42
N MET A 199 -15.80 -8.63 -0.62
CA MET A 199 -14.98 -8.07 0.44
C MET A 199 -15.88 -7.38 1.47
N ALA A 200 -16.01 -8.00 2.63
CA ALA A 200 -16.94 -7.59 3.70
C ALA A 200 -16.21 -6.95 4.88
N ALA A 201 -14.95 -7.31 5.12
CA ALA A 201 -14.15 -6.78 6.21
C ALA A 201 -12.91 -6.02 5.69
N PRO A 202 -12.43 -5.01 6.42
CA PRO A 202 -11.21 -4.28 6.04
C PRO A 202 -9.96 -5.14 6.24
N VAL A 203 -8.94 -4.91 5.41
CA VAL A 203 -7.60 -5.51 5.59
C VAL A 203 -6.87 -4.92 6.77
N VAL A 204 -7.01 -3.60 6.95
CA VAL A 204 -6.41 -2.87 8.07
C VAL A 204 -7.49 -1.98 8.68
N ASP A 205 -7.84 -2.25 9.93
CA ASP A 205 -8.76 -1.42 10.70
C ASP A 205 -7.97 -0.30 11.39
N VAL A 206 -7.69 0.75 10.63
CA VAL A 206 -6.90 1.91 11.08
C VAL A 206 -7.50 2.57 12.34
N PRO A 207 -8.83 2.79 12.46
CA PRO A 207 -9.44 3.31 13.68
C PRO A 207 -9.11 2.47 14.93
N LYS A 208 -9.25 1.14 14.82
CA LYS A 208 -8.92 0.25 15.94
C LYS A 208 -7.43 0.27 16.25
N MET A 209 -6.57 0.27 15.23
CA MET A 209 -5.12 0.30 15.40
C MET A 209 -4.63 1.58 16.09
N ALA A 210 -5.18 2.74 15.72
CA ALA A 210 -4.79 4.03 16.32
C ALA A 210 -5.02 4.05 17.84
N GLY A 211 -6.08 3.41 18.34
CA GLY A 211 -6.40 3.33 19.76
C GLY A 211 -5.56 2.33 20.58
N LEU A 212 -4.75 1.49 19.93
CA LEU A 212 -4.02 0.39 20.59
C LEU A 212 -2.61 0.81 21.02
N LYS A 213 -1.92 -0.02 21.82
CA LYS A 213 -0.54 0.26 22.26
C LYS A 213 0.42 0.18 21.07
N ASP A 214 1.47 1.00 21.06
CA ASP A 214 2.45 1.12 19.95
C ASP A 214 2.94 -0.23 19.42
N SER A 215 3.25 -1.20 20.29
CA SER A 215 3.73 -2.52 19.88
C SER A 215 2.75 -3.35 19.05
N LEU A 216 1.47 -2.96 19.01
CA LEU A 216 0.42 -3.63 18.25
C LEU A 216 0.02 -2.83 17.00
N ARG A 217 0.59 -1.63 16.78
CA ARG A 217 0.25 -0.76 15.66
C ARG A 217 1.01 -1.12 14.38
N HIS A 218 1.21 -2.40 14.13
CA HIS A 218 1.95 -2.88 12.96
C HIS A 218 1.13 -3.87 12.14
N TYR A 219 1.32 -3.82 10.84
CA TYR A 219 0.88 -4.86 9.90
C TYR A 219 1.96 -5.08 8.85
N SER A 220 1.96 -6.26 8.23
CA SER A 220 2.91 -6.59 7.17
C SER A 220 2.27 -7.32 6.00
N LEU A 221 2.85 -7.11 4.83
CA LEU A 221 2.58 -7.85 3.61
C LEU A 221 3.90 -8.46 3.13
N ASP A 222 4.01 -9.78 3.21
CA ASP A 222 5.16 -10.53 2.73
C ASP A 222 4.86 -11.02 1.31
N LEU A 223 5.51 -10.42 0.31
CA LEU A 223 5.34 -10.77 -1.09
C LEU A 223 6.42 -11.74 -1.56
N VAL A 224 6.04 -12.82 -2.22
CA VAL A 224 6.97 -13.72 -2.90
C VAL A 224 7.08 -13.31 -4.36
N VAL A 225 8.25 -12.84 -4.74
CA VAL A 225 8.56 -12.32 -6.08
C VAL A 225 9.68 -13.13 -6.71
N GLN A 226 9.49 -13.53 -7.95
CA GLN A 226 10.47 -14.26 -8.74
C GLN A 226 10.92 -13.41 -9.93
N LEU A 227 12.23 -13.31 -10.13
CA LEU A 227 12.83 -12.67 -11.30
C LEU A 227 13.37 -13.76 -12.22
N MET A 228 12.91 -13.77 -13.46
CA MET A 228 13.27 -14.77 -14.46
C MET A 228 13.81 -14.10 -15.73
N PRO A 229 14.81 -14.67 -16.42
CA PRO A 229 15.22 -14.17 -17.73
C PRO A 229 14.08 -14.20 -18.76
N PHE A 230 13.80 -13.06 -19.38
CA PHE A 230 12.88 -12.91 -20.49
C PHE A 230 13.59 -13.39 -21.77
N GLY A 231 13.15 -14.51 -22.35
CA GLY A 231 13.74 -15.07 -23.58
C GLY A 231 14.24 -16.52 -23.52
N GLY A 232 13.89 -17.29 -22.50
CA GLY A 232 13.98 -18.77 -22.53
C GLY A 232 15.37 -19.38 -22.37
N ARG A 233 16.43 -18.58 -22.14
CA ARG A 233 17.73 -19.12 -21.72
C ARG A 233 17.67 -19.38 -20.22
N GLY A 234 17.69 -20.66 -19.83
CA GLY A 234 17.41 -21.20 -18.50
C GLY A 234 18.33 -20.72 -17.37
N GLY A 235 18.36 -19.41 -17.11
CA GLY A 235 18.95 -18.84 -15.92
C GLY A 235 18.15 -19.25 -14.69
N ARG A 236 18.86 -19.42 -13.58
CA ARG A 236 18.24 -19.74 -12.28
C ARG A 236 17.31 -18.58 -11.88
N PRO A 237 16.03 -18.84 -11.57
CA PRO A 237 15.13 -17.80 -11.09
C PRO A 237 15.63 -17.26 -9.75
N ILE A 238 15.61 -15.94 -9.59
CA ILE A 238 15.89 -15.29 -8.31
C ILE A 238 14.57 -15.21 -7.57
N THR A 239 14.46 -15.88 -6.42
CA THR A 239 13.24 -15.81 -5.59
C THR A 239 13.51 -14.91 -4.40
N LEU A 240 12.69 -13.89 -4.22
CA LEU A 240 12.79 -12.87 -3.18
C LEU A 240 11.51 -12.87 -2.35
N LEU A 241 11.66 -12.93 -1.04
CA LEU A 241 10.62 -12.62 -0.08
C LEU A 241 10.75 -11.14 0.29
N MET A 242 9.75 -10.33 -0.01
CA MET A 242 9.75 -8.89 0.21
C MET A 242 8.80 -8.54 1.35
N PRO A 243 9.32 -8.34 2.58
CA PRO A 243 8.50 -8.00 3.74
C PRO A 243 8.19 -6.50 3.78
N PHE A 244 7.00 -6.11 3.32
CA PHE A 244 6.51 -4.74 3.47
C PHE A 244 5.86 -4.59 4.84
N ARG A 245 6.56 -3.95 5.78
CA ARG A 245 6.06 -3.68 7.14
C ARG A 245 5.64 -2.24 7.27
N PHE A 246 4.54 -2.02 7.97
CA PHE A 246 3.96 -0.70 8.17
C PHE A 246 3.66 -0.49 9.64
N THR A 247 3.97 0.73 10.10
CA THR A 247 3.59 1.22 11.42
C THR A 247 2.53 2.29 11.27
N VAL A 248 1.52 2.21 12.12
CA VAL A 248 0.38 3.13 12.17
C VAL A 248 0.67 4.15 13.28
N GLU A 249 1.05 5.36 12.92
CA GLU A 249 1.38 6.43 13.86
C GLU A 249 0.25 7.48 13.91
N PRO A 250 -0.36 7.74 15.07
CA PRO A 250 -1.35 8.80 15.18
C PRO A 250 -0.65 10.17 15.02
N LEU A 251 -1.18 11.00 14.13
CA LEU A 251 -0.76 12.39 14.01
C LEU A 251 -1.36 13.22 15.15
N PRO A 252 -0.62 14.20 15.69
CA PRO A 252 -1.21 15.18 16.59
C PRO A 252 -2.29 15.95 15.83
N ALA A 253 -3.50 16.00 16.39
CA ALA A 253 -4.66 16.65 15.79
C ALA A 253 -4.30 18.06 15.29
N LYS A 254 -4.28 18.26 13.97
CA LYS A 254 -4.21 19.59 13.39
C LYS A 254 -5.64 20.12 13.31
N ALA A 255 -6.01 20.98 14.26
CA ALA A 255 -7.29 21.66 14.25
C ALA A 255 -7.52 22.31 12.86
N ALA A 256 -8.49 21.77 12.11
CA ALA A 256 -8.74 22.14 10.71
C ALA A 256 -9.38 23.53 10.55
N ILE A 257 -9.81 24.16 11.65
CA ILE A 257 -10.49 25.46 11.60
C ILE A 257 -9.48 26.58 11.82
N PRO A 258 -9.13 27.39 10.80
CA PRO A 258 -8.22 28.53 10.96
C PRO A 258 -8.73 29.57 11.98
N MET A 259 -10.05 29.70 12.17
CA MET A 259 -10.61 30.59 13.20
C MET A 259 -10.36 30.12 14.64
N VAL A 260 -10.38 28.81 14.90
CA VAL A 260 -10.18 28.25 16.25
C VAL A 260 -8.72 28.41 16.68
N ASN A 261 -7.77 28.26 15.75
CA ASN A 261 -6.36 28.57 15.97
C ASN A 261 -6.07 30.06 16.24
N TRP A 262 -6.93 30.99 15.80
CA TRP A 262 -6.82 32.42 16.12
C TRP A 262 -7.32 32.74 17.53
N ILE A 263 -8.37 32.04 17.99
CA ILE A 263 -8.93 32.21 19.34
C ILE A 263 -8.07 31.53 20.42
N LEU A 264 -7.49 30.35 20.13
CA LEU A 264 -6.64 29.61 21.07
C LEU A 264 -5.20 30.15 21.21
N LYS A 265 -4.76 31.02 20.30
CA LYS A 265 -3.43 31.67 20.36
C LYS A 265 -3.42 33.01 21.09
N ARG A 266 -4.49 33.35 21.80
CA ARG A 266 -4.62 34.57 22.60
C ARG A 266 -4.86 34.23 24.05
#